data_AF-A0A261CGU3-F1
#
_entry.id   AF-A0A261CGU3-F1
#
_cell.length_a   1.000
_cell.length_b   1.000
_cell.length_c   1.000
_cell.angle_alpha   90.00
_cell.angle_beta   90.00
_cell.angle_gamma   90.00
#
_symmetry.space_group_name_H-M   'P 1'
#
loop_
_entity.id
_entity.type
_entity.pdbx_description
1 polymer ?
#
loop_
_entity_poly.entity_id
_entity_poly.type
_entity_poly.pdbx_seq_one_letter_code
_entity_poly.pdbx_strand_id
1 'polypeptide(L)'
;MRSKVRYQLLDPSAAPKSCRFLWLFLFIVACCIDPLKPDERNPMTYEQVMKDLRNEIDQRNVMINELKKDFEKMELKNELKNLYRRRPETEHVDCGRVLTGDKSYLDSVSGKNRVKIVENDNLNMSCAAIMNRILPAGSVLKPLKHGVAFARIVYADYEMIEKQVQMSYHSQNTFCFAIDRKAPAKFHERLRAMAACLPNVLLLPDEESVDSAGHNINLAHYNCMRALINKPGWNYVILLQNHDVIVKSVYEMEQIYEWLGGANDIEITPEGGRLDKKFKWDPKSLKMFRNETGINPTVLHSKMKFAKGAAQGSLSRGAVDWMVRTADLTTYIEQWNKGGFGVDEQFIQSFQVSADLGMPGHFTDGCLKQGKNTDFVSRMSQWKYGGADQCGSKTIRHAICLLGIEDFRTVAAYPNLMFNKMIPSFDYSIVECTAELLYNRTFLGQEDHKLEEDYYTNMVNVLYHKNHLDPNFKLECKPTYKRWAERQYPL
;
A
#
# COMPACT_ATOMS: atom_id res chain seq x y z
N MET A 1 45.60 -8.34 -55.42
CA MET A 1 44.83 -9.49 -54.91
C MET A 1 44.08 -9.05 -53.68
N ARG A 2 42.74 -9.18 -53.72
CA ARG A 2 41.80 -9.21 -52.58
C ARG A 2 41.79 -7.96 -51.68
N SER A 3 40.68 -7.37 -51.27
CA SER A 3 39.25 -7.66 -51.35
C SER A 3 38.68 -6.97 -50.10
N LYS A 4 37.63 -6.18 -50.27
CA LYS A 4 36.54 -6.01 -49.29
C LYS A 4 36.94 -5.75 -47.82
N VAL A 5 36.92 -4.50 -47.40
CA VAL A 5 36.00 -4.06 -46.33
C VAL A 5 35.48 -2.68 -46.72
N ARG A 6 34.54 -2.67 -47.67
CA ARG A 6 33.67 -1.52 -47.93
C ARG A 6 32.30 -1.92 -47.38
N TYR A 7 31.74 -1.06 -46.53
CA TYR A 7 30.35 -1.06 -46.04
C TYR A 7 29.92 -2.19 -45.09
N GLN A 8 29.97 -1.90 -43.78
CA GLN A 8 29.01 -2.50 -42.82
C GLN A 8 28.81 -1.66 -41.54
N LEU A 9 28.84 -0.32 -41.64
CA LEU A 9 28.51 0.59 -40.52
C LEU A 9 27.47 1.67 -40.88
N LEU A 10 26.65 1.43 -41.90
CA LEU A 10 25.61 2.37 -42.33
C LEU A 10 24.26 1.66 -42.45
N ASP A 11 23.63 1.41 -41.30
CA ASP A 11 22.18 1.21 -41.22
C ASP A 11 21.58 2.29 -40.29
N PRO A 12 20.89 3.32 -40.85
CA PRO A 12 20.29 4.40 -40.07
C PRO A 12 19.03 3.97 -39.26
N SER A 13 18.58 2.73 -39.39
CA SER A 13 17.34 2.26 -38.78
C SER A 13 17.49 1.75 -37.32
N ALA A 14 18.72 1.63 -36.82
CA ALA A 14 19.00 1.07 -35.48
C ALA A 14 19.22 2.11 -34.35
N ALA A 15 19.07 3.42 -34.60
CA ALA A 15 19.31 4.46 -33.59
C ALA A 15 18.01 5.03 -32.97
N PRO A 16 17.92 5.18 -31.63
CA PRO A 16 16.75 5.75 -30.96
C PRO A 16 16.50 7.21 -31.37
N LYS A 17 15.21 7.57 -31.54
CA LYS A 17 14.75 8.84 -32.14
C LYS A 17 15.28 10.12 -31.47
N SER A 18 15.79 10.05 -30.23
CA SER A 18 16.34 11.19 -29.48
C SER A 18 17.75 11.61 -29.91
N CYS A 19 18.46 10.82 -30.72
CA CYS A 19 19.84 11.11 -31.15
C CYS A 19 20.00 11.51 -32.63
N ARG A 20 18.90 11.78 -33.36
CA ARG A 20 18.99 12.21 -34.76
C ARG A 20 19.71 13.55 -34.97
N PHE A 21 19.70 14.43 -33.98
CA PHE A 21 20.40 15.72 -34.04
C PHE A 21 21.93 15.61 -33.89
N LEU A 22 22.42 14.67 -33.06
CA LEU A 22 23.87 14.42 -32.94
C LEU A 22 24.44 13.75 -34.21
N TRP A 23 23.65 12.91 -34.87
CA TRP A 23 24.05 12.28 -36.13
C TRP A 23 24.16 13.29 -37.29
N LEU A 24 23.26 14.28 -37.37
CA LEU A 24 23.39 15.37 -38.35
C LEU A 24 24.60 16.27 -38.07
N PHE A 25 24.92 16.53 -36.80
CA PHE A 25 26.09 17.34 -36.43
C PHE A 25 27.41 16.64 -36.81
N LEU A 26 27.51 15.33 -36.58
CA LEU A 26 28.65 14.53 -37.02
C LEU A 26 28.75 14.42 -38.56
N PHE A 27 27.63 14.42 -39.28
CA PHE A 27 27.60 14.41 -40.75
C PHE A 27 28.03 15.75 -41.36
N ILE A 28 27.62 16.87 -40.77
CA ILE A 28 28.02 18.22 -41.24
C ILE A 28 29.50 18.47 -40.97
N VAL A 29 30.03 18.01 -39.82
CA VAL A 29 31.46 18.10 -39.52
C VAL A 29 32.29 17.21 -40.47
N ALA A 30 31.78 16.04 -40.88
CA ALA A 30 32.46 15.17 -41.83
C ALA A 30 32.37 15.66 -43.30
N CYS A 31 31.32 16.39 -43.68
CA CYS A 31 31.14 16.93 -45.03
C CYS A 31 31.78 18.31 -45.26
N CYS A 32 32.16 19.04 -44.20
CA CYS A 32 32.82 20.34 -44.30
C CYS A 32 34.36 20.29 -44.15
N ILE A 33 34.96 19.09 -44.16
CA ILE A 33 36.41 18.94 -44.25
C ILE A 33 36.75 18.89 -45.74
N ASP A 34 37.29 20.00 -46.26
CA ASP A 34 37.92 20.05 -47.58
C ASP A 34 38.88 18.86 -47.73
N PRO A 35 38.89 18.15 -48.88
CA PRO A 35 39.87 17.10 -49.08
C PRO A 35 41.26 17.74 -49.04
N LEU A 36 42.01 17.44 -47.97
CA LEU A 36 43.41 17.82 -47.81
C LEU A 36 44.16 17.48 -49.09
N LYS A 37 44.47 18.49 -49.91
CA LYS A 37 45.41 18.34 -51.01
C LYS A 37 46.78 18.00 -50.39
N PRO A 38 47.48 16.95 -50.86
CA PRO A 38 48.82 16.67 -50.39
C PRO A 38 49.71 17.88 -50.68
N ASP A 39 50.41 18.39 -49.67
CA ASP A 39 51.43 19.41 -49.87
C ASP A 39 52.66 18.75 -50.54
N GLU A 40 52.84 18.98 -51.84
CA GLU A 40 53.93 18.41 -52.64
C GLU A 40 55.31 19.00 -52.31
N ARG A 41 55.45 19.87 -51.29
CA ARG A 41 56.75 20.49 -50.96
C ARG A 41 57.49 19.90 -49.77
N ASN A 42 56.89 18.98 -49.01
CA ASN A 42 57.61 18.23 -47.97
C ASN A 42 56.86 16.93 -47.58
N PRO A 43 57.26 15.75 -48.08
CA PRO A 43 56.58 14.50 -47.72
C PRO A 43 56.81 14.20 -46.23
N MET A 44 55.73 14.17 -45.44
CA MET A 44 55.80 13.74 -44.03
C MET A 44 56.46 12.37 -43.96
N THR A 45 57.47 12.23 -43.10
CA THR A 45 58.15 10.96 -42.92
C THR A 45 57.23 9.97 -42.22
N TYR A 46 57.41 8.67 -42.46
CA TYR A 46 56.67 7.62 -41.77
C TYR A 46 56.71 7.78 -40.24
N GLU A 47 57.83 8.26 -39.70
CA GLU A 47 57.97 8.56 -38.27
C GLU A 47 57.05 9.69 -37.79
N GLN A 48 56.85 10.74 -38.58
CA GLN A 48 55.91 11.82 -38.25
C GLN A 48 54.47 11.32 -38.24
N VAL A 49 54.07 10.55 -39.26
CA VAL A 49 52.74 9.93 -39.31
C VAL A 49 52.51 9.03 -38.09
N MET A 50 53.49 8.20 -37.72
CA MET A 50 53.38 7.32 -36.55
C MET A 50 53.42 8.08 -35.22
N LYS A 51 54.02 9.27 -35.17
CA LYS A 51 54.02 10.15 -33.99
C LYS A 51 52.67 10.84 -33.83
N ASP A 52 52.12 11.36 -34.91
CA ASP A 52 50.82 12.04 -34.91
C ASP A 52 49.69 11.05 -34.59
N LEU A 53 49.75 9.83 -35.16
CA LEU A 53 48.80 8.76 -34.84
C LEU A 53 48.87 8.36 -33.35
N ARG A 54 50.06 8.32 -32.76
CA ARG A 54 50.23 8.07 -31.32
C ARG A 54 49.64 9.19 -30.47
N ASN A 55 49.91 10.43 -30.83
CA ASN A 55 49.33 11.59 -30.13
C ASN A 55 47.79 11.60 -30.22
N GLU A 56 47.21 11.28 -31.36
CA GLU A 56 45.75 11.15 -31.52
C GLU A 56 45.17 10.03 -30.66
N ILE A 57 45.85 8.87 -30.62
CA ILE A 57 45.45 7.74 -29.76
C ILE A 57 45.51 8.14 -28.28
N ASP A 58 46.58 8.82 -27.86
CA ASP A 58 46.74 9.28 -26.48
C ASP A 58 45.67 10.31 -26.10
N GLN A 59 45.38 11.28 -26.97
CA GLN A 59 44.28 12.24 -26.77
C GLN A 59 42.92 11.55 -26.67
N ARG A 60 42.67 10.55 -27.53
CA ARG A 60 41.43 9.77 -27.50
C ARG A 60 41.30 8.95 -26.22
N ASN A 61 42.41 8.38 -25.73
CA ASN A 61 42.43 7.64 -24.47
C ASN A 61 42.15 8.53 -23.25
N VAL A 62 42.66 9.77 -23.26
CA VAL A 62 42.33 10.78 -22.23
C VAL A 62 40.82 11.06 -22.22
N MET A 63 40.23 11.34 -23.40
CA MET A 63 38.79 11.61 -23.52
C MET A 63 37.93 10.41 -23.09
N ILE A 64 38.34 9.17 -23.44
CA ILE A 64 37.65 7.95 -23.00
C ILE A 64 37.69 7.82 -21.47
N ASN A 65 38.81 8.13 -20.83
CA ASN A 65 38.94 8.06 -19.38
C ASN A 65 38.10 9.12 -18.66
N GLU A 66 37.95 10.32 -19.24
CA GLU A 66 37.04 11.34 -18.72
C GLU A 66 35.58 10.92 -18.83
N LEU A 67 35.16 10.40 -20.00
CA LEU A 67 33.81 9.88 -20.22
C LEU A 67 33.46 8.73 -19.26
N LYS A 68 34.41 7.83 -18.97
CA LYS A 68 34.21 6.77 -17.97
C LYS A 68 33.96 7.33 -16.57
N LYS A 69 34.74 8.31 -16.13
CA LYS A 69 34.55 8.97 -14.82
C LYS A 69 33.20 9.66 -14.73
N ASP A 70 32.75 10.30 -15.80
CA ASP A 70 31.45 10.97 -15.82
C ASP A 70 30.29 9.97 -15.83
N PHE A 71 30.44 8.84 -16.53
CA PHE A 71 29.49 7.74 -16.48
C PHE A 71 29.41 7.12 -15.07
N GLU A 72 30.54 6.83 -14.43
CA GLU A 72 30.59 6.35 -13.04
C GLU A 72 29.94 7.34 -12.05
N LYS A 73 30.19 8.65 -12.20
CA LYS A 73 29.51 9.68 -11.39
C LYS A 73 28.02 9.73 -11.64
N MET A 74 27.58 9.55 -12.89
CA MET A 74 26.17 9.50 -13.25
C MET A 74 25.48 8.25 -12.68
N GLU A 75 26.13 7.09 -12.75
CA GLU A 75 25.67 5.85 -12.11
C GLU A 75 25.59 6.01 -10.60
N LEU A 76 26.65 6.51 -9.94
CA LEU A 76 26.67 6.75 -8.50
C LEU A 76 25.58 7.75 -8.07
N LYS A 77 25.34 8.80 -8.85
CA LYS A 77 24.26 9.77 -8.58
C LYS A 77 22.88 9.15 -8.77
N ASN A 78 22.72 8.19 -9.67
CA ASN A 78 21.47 7.44 -9.85
C ASN A 78 21.28 6.40 -8.73
N GLU A 79 22.34 5.69 -8.32
CA GLU A 79 22.30 4.79 -7.17
C GLU A 79 21.94 5.54 -5.88
N LEU A 80 22.55 6.70 -5.64
CA LEU A 80 22.27 7.53 -4.47
C LEU A 80 20.84 8.13 -4.46
N LYS A 81 20.25 8.35 -5.65
CA LYS A 81 18.83 8.74 -5.77
C LYS A 81 17.89 7.58 -5.47
N ASN A 82 18.32 6.35 -5.76
CA ASN A 82 17.53 5.14 -5.58
C ASN A 82 17.64 4.55 -4.18
N LEU A 83 18.42 5.15 -3.28
CA LEU A 83 18.58 4.64 -1.93
C LEU A 83 17.40 5.04 -1.03
N TYR A 84 16.77 4.05 -0.41
CA TYR A 84 15.79 4.26 0.64
C TYR A 84 16.42 5.01 1.84
N ARG A 85 15.77 6.08 2.31
CA ARG A 85 16.26 6.89 3.44
C ARG A 85 15.60 6.46 4.74
N ARG A 86 16.38 5.82 5.60
CA ARG A 86 15.98 5.47 6.98
C ARG A 86 16.03 6.70 7.88
N ARG A 87 15.36 6.63 9.03
CA ARG A 87 15.59 7.60 10.10
C ARG A 87 16.96 7.37 10.76
N PRO A 88 17.55 8.39 11.41
CA PRO A 88 18.81 8.23 12.13
C PRO A 88 18.78 7.10 13.17
N GLU A 89 17.66 6.93 13.88
CA GLU A 89 17.55 5.92 14.94
C GLU A 89 17.59 4.49 14.37
N THR A 90 17.15 4.29 13.13
CA THR A 90 17.08 2.99 12.44
C THR A 90 18.14 2.82 11.36
N GLU A 91 19.06 3.80 11.18
CA GLU A 91 20.09 3.77 10.13
C GLU A 91 20.98 2.53 10.21
N HIS A 92 21.26 2.07 11.44
CA HIS A 92 22.09 0.90 11.73
C HIS A 92 21.36 -0.45 11.55
N VAL A 93 20.06 -0.44 11.27
CA VAL A 93 19.25 -1.65 11.09
C VAL A 93 19.35 -2.13 9.65
N ASP A 94 19.88 -3.33 9.47
CA ASP A 94 20.02 -4.03 8.19
C ASP A 94 18.80 -4.94 7.98
N CYS A 95 17.80 -4.38 7.32
CA CYS A 95 16.57 -5.09 7.01
C CYS A 95 16.79 -6.30 6.07
N GLY A 96 17.84 -6.27 5.24
CA GLY A 96 18.18 -7.38 4.34
C GLY A 96 18.66 -8.62 5.10
N ARG A 97 19.48 -8.43 6.13
CA ARG A 97 19.90 -9.53 7.03
C ARG A 97 18.73 -10.13 7.79
N VAL A 98 17.81 -9.30 8.28
CA VAL A 98 16.59 -9.80 8.94
C VAL A 98 15.73 -10.57 7.93
N LEU A 99 15.51 -10.04 6.73
CA LEU A 99 14.68 -10.68 5.70
C LEU A 99 15.23 -12.06 5.28
N THR A 100 16.55 -12.17 5.14
CA THR A 100 17.25 -13.41 4.78
C THR A 100 17.34 -14.43 5.92
N GLY A 101 16.93 -14.06 7.14
CA GLY A 101 16.84 -14.99 8.27
C GLY A 101 18.11 -15.11 9.11
N ASP A 102 18.96 -14.07 9.14
CA ASP A 102 20.13 -14.01 10.02
C ASP A 102 19.69 -13.88 11.49
N LYS A 103 19.61 -15.01 12.18
CA LYS A 103 19.18 -15.10 13.58
C LYS A 103 20.10 -14.34 14.53
N SER A 104 21.42 -14.42 14.31
CA SER A 104 22.38 -13.74 15.17
C SER A 104 22.24 -12.22 15.05
N TYR A 105 21.96 -11.72 13.85
CA TYR A 105 21.68 -10.30 13.66
C TYR A 105 20.33 -9.89 14.24
N LEU A 106 19.28 -10.69 14.01
CA LEU A 106 17.96 -10.44 14.57
C LEU A 106 18.01 -10.31 16.10
N ASP A 107 18.73 -11.20 16.79
CA ASP A 107 18.93 -11.14 18.24
C ASP A 107 19.65 -9.85 18.67
N SER A 108 20.49 -9.27 17.82
CA SER A 108 21.20 -8.02 18.10
C SER A 108 20.32 -6.77 18.04
N VAL A 109 19.21 -6.80 17.28
CA VAL A 109 18.30 -5.65 17.07
C VAL A 109 16.90 -5.84 17.68
N SER A 110 16.67 -6.95 18.39
CA SER A 110 15.38 -7.33 18.97
C SER A 110 15.40 -7.32 20.52
N GLY A 111 14.30 -7.71 21.14
CA GLY A 111 14.19 -7.78 22.61
C GLY A 111 14.47 -6.45 23.32
N LYS A 112 15.61 -6.38 24.05
CA LYS A 112 16.04 -5.15 24.76
C LYS A 112 16.67 -4.10 23.84
N ASN A 113 17.11 -4.52 22.65
CA ASN A 113 17.79 -3.66 21.68
C ASN A 113 16.83 -3.09 20.62
N ARG A 114 15.52 -3.28 20.79
CA ARG A 114 14.52 -2.73 19.88
C ARG A 114 14.64 -1.21 19.80
N VAL A 115 14.66 -0.72 18.58
CA VAL A 115 14.71 0.71 18.30
C VAL A 115 13.31 1.29 18.45
N LYS A 116 13.18 2.37 19.21
CA LYS A 116 11.93 3.12 19.35
C LYS A 116 12.02 4.39 18.53
N ILE A 117 10.90 4.86 18.01
CA ILE A 117 10.87 6.17 17.38
C ILE A 117 11.19 7.24 18.42
N VAL A 118 12.02 8.21 18.05
CA VAL A 118 12.23 9.45 18.81
C VAL A 118 11.47 10.54 18.08
N GLU A 119 10.57 11.23 18.80
CA GLU A 119 9.78 12.31 18.21
C GLU A 119 10.70 13.49 17.86
N ASN A 120 10.59 13.98 16.63
CA ASN A 120 11.29 15.17 16.21
C ASN A 120 10.45 16.41 16.51
N ASP A 121 10.73 17.11 17.61
CA ASP A 121 9.95 18.28 18.02
C ASP A 121 9.97 19.42 17.00
N ASN A 122 11.05 19.55 16.23
CA ASN A 122 11.29 20.61 15.25
C ASN A 122 11.15 20.11 13.80
N LEU A 123 10.32 19.09 13.59
CA LEU A 123 10.06 18.53 12.26
C LEU A 123 9.64 19.62 11.28
N ASN A 124 10.37 19.76 10.17
CA ASN A 124 10.07 20.76 9.15
C ASN A 124 8.77 20.39 8.40
N MET A 125 7.74 21.22 8.58
CA MET A 125 6.40 21.03 8.01
C MET A 125 6.14 21.88 6.74
N SER A 126 7.18 22.45 6.12
CA SER A 126 7.04 23.06 4.80
C SER A 126 6.65 22.01 3.75
N CYS A 127 5.89 22.40 2.73
CA CYS A 127 5.50 21.44 1.67
C CYS A 127 6.69 20.82 0.95
N ALA A 128 7.78 21.58 0.75
CA ALA A 128 9.00 21.02 0.17
C ALA A 128 9.58 19.89 1.04
N ALA A 129 9.60 20.07 2.36
CA ALA A 129 10.11 19.06 3.29
C ALA A 129 9.20 17.83 3.38
N ILE A 130 7.87 18.04 3.47
CA ILE A 130 6.87 16.95 3.48
C ILE A 130 6.95 16.14 2.18
N MET A 131 6.95 16.81 1.03
CA MET A 131 7.03 16.16 -0.29
C MET A 131 8.33 15.37 -0.44
N ASN A 132 9.48 15.91 -0.01
CA ASN A 132 10.76 15.20 -0.06
C ASN A 132 10.82 13.97 0.86
N ARG A 133 10.00 13.91 1.92
CA ARG A 133 9.87 12.72 2.76
C ARG A 133 8.93 11.68 2.16
N ILE A 134 7.89 12.07 1.44
CA ILE A 134 6.89 11.15 0.87
C ILE A 134 7.29 10.64 -0.52
N LEU A 135 7.85 11.49 -1.36
CA LEU A 135 8.20 11.18 -2.74
C LEU A 135 9.72 11.09 -2.89
N PRO A 136 10.27 9.90 -3.20
CA PRO A 136 11.68 9.77 -3.46
C PRO A 136 12.07 10.56 -4.72
N ALA A 137 13.21 11.25 -4.66
CA ALA A 137 13.62 12.18 -5.71
C ALA A 137 14.00 11.43 -6.99
N GLY A 138 13.32 11.75 -8.09
CA GLY A 138 13.59 11.15 -9.41
C GLY A 138 12.88 9.82 -9.67
N SER A 139 12.05 9.34 -8.74
CA SER A 139 11.22 8.16 -8.96
C SER A 139 10.09 8.44 -9.94
N VAL A 140 9.90 7.54 -10.90
CA VAL A 140 8.77 7.55 -11.83
C VAL A 140 7.87 6.37 -11.49
N LEU A 141 6.67 6.67 -10.98
CA LEU A 141 5.66 5.65 -10.74
C LEU A 141 4.98 5.28 -12.06
N LYS A 142 4.94 3.98 -12.37
CA LYS A 142 4.09 3.45 -13.44
C LYS A 142 2.63 3.72 -13.09
N PRO A 143 1.80 4.19 -14.04
CA PRO A 143 0.37 4.40 -13.81
C PRO A 143 -0.31 3.12 -13.31
N LEU A 144 -1.25 3.30 -12.38
CA LEU A 144 -2.19 2.27 -11.96
C LEU A 144 -3.35 2.22 -12.96
N LYS A 145 -3.91 1.04 -13.21
CA LYS A 145 -5.26 0.88 -13.78
C LYS A 145 -6.30 1.54 -12.86
N HIS A 146 -6.21 1.29 -11.55
CA HIS A 146 -7.08 1.86 -10.54
C HIS A 146 -6.31 2.15 -9.25
N GLY A 147 -6.53 3.34 -8.69
CA GLY A 147 -6.01 3.67 -7.37
C GLY A 147 -6.74 2.99 -6.23
N VAL A 148 -6.18 3.13 -5.04
CA VAL A 148 -6.77 2.69 -3.77
C VAL A 148 -7.10 3.91 -2.92
N ALA A 149 -8.27 3.89 -2.30
CA ALA A 149 -8.64 4.85 -1.28
C ALA A 149 -8.28 4.31 0.12
N PHE A 150 -7.71 5.15 0.97
CA PHE A 150 -7.32 4.81 2.34
C PHE A 150 -8.16 5.65 3.30
N ALA A 151 -9.01 5.03 4.12
CA ALA A 151 -9.78 5.72 5.14
C ALA A 151 -9.21 5.38 6.52
N ARG A 152 -8.44 6.31 7.10
CA ARG A 152 -7.71 6.06 8.35
C ARG A 152 -8.20 6.94 9.48
N ILE A 153 -8.47 6.31 10.62
CA ILE A 153 -8.74 6.99 11.89
C ILE A 153 -7.42 7.14 12.63
N VAL A 154 -7.10 8.36 13.07
CA VAL A 154 -5.79 8.71 13.62
C VAL A 154 -5.92 9.54 14.89
N TYR A 155 -5.00 9.33 15.84
CA TYR A 155 -5.02 10.04 17.12
C TYR A 155 -3.62 10.33 17.70
N ALA A 156 -2.55 9.75 17.14
CA ALA A 156 -1.17 9.93 17.60
C ALA A 156 -0.14 9.55 16.53
N ASP A 157 1.15 9.73 16.85
CA ASP A 157 2.29 9.21 16.07
C ASP A 157 2.39 9.77 14.63
N TYR A 158 2.39 11.11 14.48
CA TYR A 158 2.37 11.77 13.15
C TYR A 158 3.42 11.21 12.19
N GLU A 159 4.65 11.02 12.65
CA GLU A 159 5.76 10.56 11.80
C GLU A 159 5.55 9.12 11.31
N MET A 160 4.84 8.28 12.08
CA MET A 160 4.38 6.98 11.59
C MET A 160 3.28 7.14 10.54
N ILE A 161 2.30 8.03 10.75
CA ILE A 161 1.22 8.26 9.78
C ILE A 161 1.77 8.81 8.45
N GLU A 162 2.71 9.75 8.50
CA GLU A 162 3.41 10.27 7.31
C GLU A 162 4.19 9.14 6.59
N LYS A 163 4.87 8.27 7.35
CA LYS A 163 5.53 7.07 6.81
C LYS A 163 4.53 6.13 6.12
N GLN A 164 3.33 5.93 6.65
CA GLN A 164 2.30 5.13 5.97
C GLN A 164 1.82 5.77 4.66
N VAL A 165 1.71 7.09 4.61
CA VAL A 165 1.43 7.81 3.36
C VAL A 165 2.57 7.57 2.37
N GLN A 166 3.83 7.74 2.77
CA GLN A 166 5.02 7.44 1.95
C GLN A 166 4.95 6.02 1.36
N MET A 167 4.69 5.02 2.20
CA MET A 167 4.66 3.60 1.81
C MET A 167 3.58 3.27 0.78
N SER A 168 2.46 4.00 0.79
CA SER A 168 1.31 3.74 -0.06
C SER A 168 1.07 4.84 -1.11
N TYR A 169 2.01 5.78 -1.25
CA TYR A 169 1.80 6.95 -2.10
C TYR A 169 1.80 6.57 -3.58
N HIS A 170 0.69 6.91 -4.25
CA HIS A 170 0.61 6.98 -5.69
C HIS A 170 -0.30 8.17 -6.02
N SER A 171 -0.06 8.87 -7.14
CA SER A 171 -0.89 10.03 -7.53
C SER A 171 -2.37 9.66 -7.76
N GLN A 172 -2.63 8.40 -8.09
CA GLN A 172 -3.98 7.83 -8.27
C GLN A 172 -4.58 7.27 -6.96
N ASN A 173 -3.78 7.09 -5.91
CA ASN A 173 -4.30 6.74 -4.59
C ASN A 173 -4.85 7.98 -3.90
N THR A 174 -5.84 7.81 -3.02
CA THR A 174 -6.44 8.90 -2.24
C THR A 174 -6.47 8.53 -0.76
N PHE A 175 -6.13 9.48 0.10
CA PHE A 175 -6.08 9.28 1.55
C PHE A 175 -7.12 10.16 2.22
N CYS A 176 -7.87 9.60 3.17
CA CYS A 176 -8.77 10.33 4.02
C CYS A 176 -8.41 10.05 5.49
N PHE A 177 -8.25 11.12 6.25
CA PHE A 177 -7.96 11.06 7.68
C PHE A 177 -9.11 11.63 8.49
N ALA A 178 -9.59 10.84 9.45
CA ALA A 178 -10.47 11.27 10.51
C ALA A 178 -9.65 11.37 11.81
N ILE A 179 -9.55 12.57 12.38
CA ILE A 179 -8.73 12.81 13.57
C ILE A 179 -9.61 12.69 14.83
N ASP A 180 -9.13 11.98 15.84
CA ASP A 180 -9.74 12.04 17.18
C ASP A 180 -9.63 13.48 17.72
N ARG A 181 -10.76 14.07 18.09
CA ARG A 181 -10.82 15.39 18.73
C ARG A 181 -9.87 15.53 19.92
N LYS A 182 -9.61 14.44 20.64
CA LYS A 182 -8.74 14.42 21.83
C LYS A 182 -7.25 14.38 21.50
N ALA A 183 -6.87 14.22 20.23
CA ALA A 183 -5.46 14.16 19.84
C ALA A 183 -4.74 15.48 20.17
N PRO A 184 -3.43 15.46 20.46
CA PRO A 184 -2.68 16.67 20.81
C PRO A 184 -2.73 17.74 19.71
N ALA A 185 -2.78 19.03 20.08
CA ALA A 185 -2.85 20.14 19.12
C ALA A 185 -1.73 20.10 18.06
N LYS A 186 -0.50 19.79 18.48
CA LYS A 186 0.66 19.62 17.59
C LYS A 186 0.46 18.52 16.55
N PHE A 187 -0.26 17.44 16.90
CA PHE A 187 -0.59 16.36 15.98
C PHE A 187 -1.60 16.83 14.91
N HIS A 188 -2.64 17.56 15.33
CA HIS A 188 -3.59 18.20 14.42
C HIS A 188 -2.92 19.16 13.43
N GLU A 189 -2.04 20.04 13.94
CA GLU A 189 -1.29 21.00 13.12
C GLU A 189 -0.45 20.31 12.05
N ARG A 190 0.27 19.23 12.42
CA ARG A 190 1.10 18.47 11.48
C ARG A 190 0.28 17.77 10.40
N LEU A 191 -0.86 17.15 10.76
CA LEU A 191 -1.76 16.55 9.78
C LEU A 191 -2.38 17.57 8.82
N ARG A 192 -2.79 18.74 9.34
CA ARG A 192 -3.29 19.85 8.51
C ARG A 192 -2.24 20.32 7.52
N ALA A 193 -0.99 20.47 7.96
CA ALA A 193 0.12 20.83 7.07
C ALA A 193 0.36 19.76 5.98
N MET A 194 0.37 18.47 6.33
CA MET A 194 0.49 17.38 5.35
C MET A 194 -0.65 17.41 4.32
N ALA A 195 -1.89 17.54 4.77
CA ALA A 195 -3.06 17.59 3.89
C ALA A 195 -3.04 18.82 2.96
N ALA A 196 -2.56 19.97 3.43
CA ALA A 196 -2.42 21.17 2.60
C ALA A 196 -1.39 21.02 1.46
N CYS A 197 -0.40 20.14 1.63
CA CYS A 197 0.68 19.96 0.66
C CYS A 197 0.40 18.85 -0.38
N LEU A 198 -0.56 17.97 -0.13
CA LEU A 198 -0.81 16.78 -0.95
C LEU A 198 -2.26 16.80 -1.47
N PRO A 199 -2.49 16.97 -2.80
CA PRO A 199 -3.84 17.16 -3.34
C PRO A 199 -4.74 15.92 -3.22
N ASN A 200 -4.14 14.75 -3.02
CA ASN A 200 -4.82 13.47 -2.82
C ASN A 200 -4.94 13.07 -1.34
N VAL A 201 -4.62 13.97 -0.40
CA VAL A 201 -4.86 13.80 1.04
C VAL A 201 -6.03 14.67 1.47
N LEU A 202 -7.02 14.04 2.09
CA LEU A 202 -8.23 14.67 2.62
C LEU A 202 -8.19 14.59 4.14
N LEU A 203 -8.45 15.73 4.78
CA LEU A 203 -8.66 15.80 6.21
C LEU A 203 -10.13 16.15 6.46
N LEU A 204 -10.82 15.32 7.23
CA LEU A 204 -12.21 15.60 7.58
C LEU A 204 -12.29 16.80 8.52
N PRO A 205 -13.31 17.68 8.37
CA PRO A 205 -13.53 18.82 9.26
C PRO A 205 -14.12 18.40 10.61
N ASP A 206 -14.85 17.29 10.64
CA ASP A 206 -15.57 16.80 11.81
C ASP A 206 -14.64 15.96 12.69
N GLU A 207 -14.21 16.53 13.81
CA GLU A 207 -13.41 15.87 14.84
C GLU A 207 -14.33 15.30 15.91
N GLU A 208 -14.77 14.05 15.73
CA GLU A 208 -15.47 13.30 16.77
C GLU A 208 -14.47 12.66 17.74
N SER A 209 -14.88 12.50 19.00
CA SER A 209 -14.07 11.74 19.96
C SER A 209 -14.28 10.25 19.74
N VAL A 210 -13.19 9.51 19.56
CA VAL A 210 -13.21 8.04 19.45
C VAL A 210 -12.61 7.41 20.71
N ASP A 211 -12.91 6.14 21.00
CA ASP A 211 -12.35 5.44 22.16
C ASP A 211 -12.14 3.95 21.93
N SER A 212 -11.56 3.27 22.93
CA SER A 212 -11.28 1.83 22.89
C SER A 212 -12.53 0.95 23.02
N ALA A 213 -13.70 1.51 23.30
CA ALA A 213 -14.97 0.80 23.25
C ALA A 213 -15.58 0.82 21.84
N GLY A 214 -14.99 1.58 20.90
CA GLY A 214 -15.38 1.62 19.50
C GLY A 214 -16.28 2.80 19.14
N HIS A 215 -16.57 3.70 20.08
CA HIS A 215 -17.48 4.82 19.82
C HIS A 215 -16.94 5.71 18.70
N ASN A 216 -17.84 6.11 17.79
CA ASN A 216 -17.57 6.98 16.64
C ASN A 216 -16.56 6.45 15.60
N ILE A 217 -16.01 5.23 15.76
CA ILE A 217 -15.11 4.62 14.76
C ILE A 217 -15.86 4.40 13.43
N ASN A 218 -17.05 3.79 13.48
CA ASN A 218 -17.87 3.58 12.28
C ASN A 218 -18.27 4.90 11.62
N LEU A 219 -18.60 5.91 12.43
CA LEU A 219 -18.95 7.25 11.95
C LEU A 219 -17.77 7.89 11.22
N ALA A 220 -16.56 7.79 11.78
CA ALA A 220 -15.34 8.32 11.19
C ALA A 220 -15.01 7.65 9.85
N HIS A 221 -15.06 6.31 9.77
CA HIS A 221 -14.89 5.59 8.49
C HIS A 221 -15.97 5.95 7.48
N TYR A 222 -17.24 6.00 7.90
CA TYR A 222 -18.35 6.39 7.03
C TYR A 222 -18.20 7.83 6.51
N ASN A 223 -17.73 8.77 7.33
CA ASN A 223 -17.46 10.14 6.88
C ASN A 223 -16.33 10.18 5.85
N CYS A 224 -15.29 9.36 6.01
CA CYS A 224 -14.28 9.21 4.97
C CYS A 224 -14.86 8.63 3.69
N MET A 225 -15.72 7.62 3.76
CA MET A 225 -16.43 7.09 2.58
C MET A 225 -17.24 8.18 1.85
N ARG A 226 -17.95 9.04 2.60
CA ARG A 226 -18.70 10.19 2.04
C ARG A 226 -17.80 11.17 1.29
N ALA A 227 -16.59 11.43 1.80
CA ALA A 227 -15.62 12.29 1.13
C ALA A 227 -15.00 11.61 -0.10
N LEU A 228 -14.65 10.33 0.02
CA LEU A 228 -13.91 9.56 -0.98
C LEU A 228 -14.76 9.21 -2.22
N ILE A 229 -16.07 8.96 -2.08
CA ILE A 229 -16.92 8.55 -3.21
C ILE A 229 -16.96 9.57 -4.35
N ASN A 230 -16.73 10.84 -4.02
CA ASN A 230 -16.68 11.95 -4.99
C ASN A 230 -15.32 12.09 -5.68
N LYS A 231 -14.30 11.34 -5.24
CA LYS A 231 -12.99 11.29 -5.90
C LYS A 231 -13.00 10.18 -6.98
N PRO A 232 -12.53 10.48 -8.21
CA PRO A 232 -12.45 9.49 -9.27
C PRO A 232 -11.21 8.61 -9.12
N GLY A 233 -11.15 7.54 -9.93
CA GLY A 233 -9.91 6.80 -10.18
C GLY A 233 -9.60 5.64 -9.24
N TRP A 234 -10.26 5.52 -8.09
CA TRP A 234 -10.09 4.38 -7.19
C TRP A 234 -11.19 3.31 -7.36
N ASN A 235 -10.88 2.05 -7.06
CA ASN A 235 -11.83 0.92 -7.16
C ASN A 235 -12.14 0.25 -5.81
N TYR A 236 -11.25 0.37 -4.82
CA TYR A 236 -11.43 -0.11 -3.45
C TYR A 236 -11.06 0.95 -2.42
N VAL A 237 -11.75 0.93 -1.28
CA VAL A 237 -11.34 1.62 -0.06
C VAL A 237 -10.88 0.60 0.98
N ILE A 238 -9.76 0.87 1.64
CA ILE A 238 -9.29 0.11 2.79
C ILE A 238 -9.48 0.92 4.08
N LEU A 239 -10.12 0.31 5.07
CA LEU A 239 -10.42 0.92 6.37
C LEU A 239 -9.30 0.62 7.36
N LEU A 240 -8.74 1.67 7.97
CA LEU A 240 -7.55 1.62 8.80
C LEU A 240 -7.76 2.37 10.13
N GLN A 241 -7.03 1.94 11.15
CA GLN A 241 -6.83 2.62 12.43
C GLN A 241 -5.36 3.09 12.56
N ASN A 242 -5.03 3.75 13.67
CA ASN A 242 -3.75 4.45 13.86
C ASN A 242 -2.53 3.54 13.66
N HIS A 243 -2.53 2.34 14.24
CA HIS A 243 -1.38 1.41 14.27
C HIS A 243 -1.45 0.26 13.24
N ASP A 244 -2.29 0.42 12.22
CA ASP A 244 -2.33 -0.51 11.08
C ASP A 244 -1.25 -0.14 10.06
N VAL A 245 -0.44 -1.13 9.65
CA VAL A 245 0.65 -0.93 8.70
C VAL A 245 0.34 -1.65 7.41
N ILE A 246 0.42 -0.94 6.28
CA ILE A 246 0.29 -1.56 4.96
C ILE A 246 1.56 -2.35 4.66
N VAL A 247 1.39 -3.56 4.12
CA VAL A 247 2.50 -4.52 3.88
C VAL A 247 2.52 -5.03 2.43
N LYS A 248 1.87 -4.30 1.53
CA LYS A 248 1.87 -4.55 0.09
C LYS A 248 2.16 -3.25 -0.63
N SER A 249 2.98 -3.31 -1.67
CA SER A 249 3.26 -2.17 -2.54
C SER A 249 2.01 -1.73 -3.27
N VAL A 250 2.04 -0.53 -3.84
CA VAL A 250 0.89 0.03 -4.58
C VAL A 250 0.47 -0.86 -5.76
N TYR A 251 1.42 -1.54 -6.42
CA TYR A 251 1.16 -2.46 -7.52
C TYR A 251 0.61 -3.81 -7.05
N GLU A 252 1.11 -4.32 -5.94
CA GLU A 252 0.57 -5.54 -5.33
C GLU A 252 -0.87 -5.32 -4.85
N MET A 253 -1.17 -4.18 -4.22
CA MET A 253 -2.53 -3.85 -3.79
C MET A 253 -3.49 -3.73 -4.97
N GLU A 254 -3.10 -3.04 -6.05
CA GLU A 254 -3.89 -2.98 -7.27
C GLU A 254 -4.19 -4.38 -7.80
N GLN A 255 -3.17 -5.23 -7.94
CA GLN A 255 -3.31 -6.57 -8.49
C GLN A 255 -4.22 -7.46 -7.62
N ILE A 256 -4.09 -7.40 -6.29
CA ILE A 256 -4.96 -8.12 -5.36
C ILE A 256 -6.42 -7.68 -5.56
N TYR A 257 -6.69 -6.39 -5.64
CA TYR A 257 -8.04 -5.88 -5.85
C TYR A 257 -8.62 -6.22 -7.22
N GLU A 258 -7.79 -6.31 -8.26
CA GLU A 258 -8.23 -6.87 -9.56
C GLU A 258 -8.71 -8.31 -9.43
N TRP A 259 -7.99 -9.15 -8.66
CA TRP A 259 -8.40 -10.54 -8.42
C TRP A 259 -9.64 -10.69 -7.53
N LEU A 260 -9.83 -9.79 -6.56
CA LEU A 260 -11.07 -9.74 -5.78
C LEU A 260 -12.27 -9.34 -6.64
N GLY A 261 -12.06 -8.55 -7.69
CA GLY A 261 -13.01 -8.39 -8.79
C GLY A 261 -14.37 -7.80 -8.39
N GLY A 262 -14.42 -6.92 -7.39
CA GLY A 262 -15.65 -6.31 -6.87
C GLY A 262 -16.17 -6.93 -5.57
N ALA A 263 -15.67 -8.11 -5.18
CA ALA A 263 -15.97 -8.71 -3.88
C ALA A 263 -15.40 -7.85 -2.75
N ASN A 264 -16.18 -7.63 -1.69
CA ASN A 264 -15.66 -7.03 -0.47
C ASN A 264 -14.87 -8.08 0.31
N ASP A 265 -13.82 -7.67 1.02
CA ASP A 265 -13.00 -8.55 1.86
C ASP A 265 -13.04 -8.06 3.31
N ILE A 266 -13.75 -8.80 4.14
CA ILE A 266 -14.14 -8.40 5.50
C ILE A 266 -14.13 -9.64 6.39
N GLU A 267 -13.55 -9.51 7.58
CA GLU A 267 -13.64 -10.55 8.60
C GLU A 267 -15.09 -10.68 9.08
N ILE A 268 -15.64 -11.90 9.02
CA ILE A 268 -17.00 -12.21 9.43
C ILE A 268 -16.98 -13.38 10.40
N THR A 269 -17.50 -13.15 11.61
CA THR A 269 -17.69 -14.14 12.67
C THR A 269 -19.08 -13.99 13.29
N PRO A 270 -19.60 -14.98 14.04
CA PRO A 270 -20.91 -14.87 14.67
C PRO A 270 -21.04 -13.62 15.56
N GLU A 271 -22.22 -13.00 15.55
CA GLU A 271 -22.54 -11.84 16.39
C GLU A 271 -22.25 -12.13 17.87
N GLY A 272 -21.64 -11.16 18.56
CA GLY A 272 -21.15 -11.31 19.94
C GLY A 272 -22.18 -11.16 21.05
N GLY A 273 -23.49 -11.20 20.77
CA GLY A 273 -24.56 -10.97 21.74
C GLY A 273 -24.71 -9.51 22.17
N ARG A 274 -24.20 -8.55 21.39
CA ARG A 274 -24.15 -7.11 21.74
C ARG A 274 -25.32 -6.31 21.18
N LEU A 275 -26.19 -6.95 20.42
CA LEU A 275 -27.37 -6.31 19.84
C LEU A 275 -28.34 -5.86 20.94
N ASP A 276 -28.55 -4.55 21.04
CA ASP A 276 -29.50 -4.00 22.01
C ASP A 276 -30.95 -4.26 21.54
N LYS A 277 -31.71 -5.00 22.34
CA LYS A 277 -33.08 -5.42 22.05
C LYS A 277 -34.09 -4.26 22.14
N LYS A 278 -33.73 -3.12 22.74
CA LYS A 278 -34.60 -1.94 22.79
C LYS A 278 -34.78 -1.28 21.42
N PHE A 279 -33.83 -1.51 20.51
CA PHE A 279 -33.88 -0.99 19.15
C PHE A 279 -34.55 -1.99 18.20
N LYS A 280 -35.23 -1.44 17.20
CA LYS A 280 -35.77 -2.21 16.07
C LYS A 280 -34.76 -2.17 14.92
N TRP A 281 -34.26 -3.34 14.58
CA TRP A 281 -33.15 -3.54 13.64
C TRP A 281 -33.61 -3.99 12.24
N ASP A 282 -34.83 -3.62 11.85
CA ASP A 282 -35.31 -3.75 10.48
C ASP A 282 -35.00 -2.48 9.66
N PRO A 283 -34.76 -2.58 8.34
CA PRO A 283 -34.41 -1.43 7.51
C PRO A 283 -35.42 -0.27 7.58
N LYS A 284 -36.71 -0.57 7.77
CA LYS A 284 -37.76 0.46 7.90
C LYS A 284 -37.58 1.29 9.17
N SER A 285 -37.42 0.65 10.32
CA SER A 285 -37.19 1.33 11.61
C SER A 285 -35.86 2.09 11.64
N LEU A 286 -34.84 1.56 10.93
CA LEU A 286 -33.54 2.20 10.77
C LEU A 286 -33.53 3.34 9.74
N LYS A 287 -34.63 3.59 9.01
CA LYS A 287 -34.69 4.53 7.89
C LYS A 287 -33.56 4.30 6.88
N MET A 288 -33.25 3.03 6.64
CA MET A 288 -32.00 2.63 5.99
C MET A 288 -31.93 3.00 4.51
N PHE A 289 -33.04 3.14 3.81
CA PHE A 289 -33.05 3.48 2.38
C PHE A 289 -33.53 4.92 2.19
N ARG A 290 -32.76 5.72 1.44
CA ARG A 290 -33.18 7.09 1.09
C ARG A 290 -34.42 7.11 0.18
N ASN A 291 -34.55 6.09 -0.65
CA ASN A 291 -35.71 5.84 -1.48
C ASN A 291 -36.11 4.37 -1.34
N GLU A 292 -37.31 4.12 -0.82
CA GLU A 292 -37.85 2.77 -0.62
C GLU A 292 -38.58 2.23 -1.87
N THR A 293 -38.71 3.03 -2.93
CA THR A 293 -39.39 2.61 -4.17
C THR A 293 -38.69 1.39 -4.77
N GLY A 294 -39.45 0.31 -4.98
CA GLY A 294 -38.95 -0.93 -5.56
C GLY A 294 -38.21 -1.85 -4.57
N ILE A 295 -38.05 -1.46 -3.30
CA ILE A 295 -37.53 -2.35 -2.26
C ILE A 295 -38.65 -3.30 -1.82
N ASN A 296 -38.33 -4.60 -1.76
CA ASN A 296 -39.28 -5.62 -1.34
C ASN A 296 -39.77 -5.32 0.11
N PRO A 297 -41.09 -5.26 0.37
CA PRO A 297 -41.63 -5.03 1.71
C PRO A 297 -41.12 -6.03 2.76
N THR A 298 -40.87 -7.28 2.39
CA THR A 298 -40.28 -8.28 3.28
C THR A 298 -38.89 -7.86 3.73
N VAL A 299 -38.05 -7.28 2.86
CA VAL A 299 -36.71 -6.78 3.23
C VAL A 299 -36.85 -5.59 4.18
N LEU A 300 -37.77 -4.66 3.90
CA LEU A 300 -37.97 -3.47 4.74
C LEU A 300 -38.38 -3.81 6.18
N HIS A 301 -39.20 -4.85 6.37
CA HIS A 301 -39.78 -5.20 7.66
C HIS A 301 -39.10 -6.38 8.36
N SER A 302 -38.20 -7.10 7.68
CA SER A 302 -37.45 -8.17 8.30
C SER A 302 -36.28 -7.62 9.10
N LYS A 303 -36.01 -8.26 10.24
CA LYS A 303 -34.82 -7.96 11.03
C LYS A 303 -33.57 -8.24 10.19
N MET A 304 -32.65 -7.27 10.15
CA MET A 304 -31.34 -7.46 9.54
C MET A 304 -30.57 -8.60 10.21
N LYS A 305 -29.65 -9.19 9.46
CA LYS A 305 -28.67 -10.14 9.99
C LYS A 305 -27.48 -9.37 10.55
N PHE A 306 -26.90 -9.91 11.61
CA PHE A 306 -25.76 -9.30 12.30
C PHE A 306 -24.63 -10.31 12.40
N ALA A 307 -23.42 -9.81 12.23
CA ALA A 307 -22.17 -10.55 12.36
C ALA A 307 -21.10 -9.59 12.83
N LYS A 308 -20.07 -10.10 13.50
CA LYS A 308 -18.98 -9.28 14.04
C LYS A 308 -17.66 -9.54 13.32
N GLY A 309 -16.72 -8.59 13.41
CA GLY A 309 -15.35 -8.73 12.93
C GLY A 309 -14.51 -7.50 13.23
N ALA A 310 -13.36 -7.36 12.58
CA ALA A 310 -12.53 -6.17 12.67
C ALA A 310 -13.24 -4.90 12.16
N ALA A 311 -12.94 -3.73 12.75
CA ALA A 311 -13.36 -2.43 12.20
C ALA A 311 -12.70 -2.13 10.83
N GLN A 312 -11.64 -2.86 10.51
CA GLN A 312 -10.92 -2.80 9.23
C GLN A 312 -11.52 -3.75 8.19
N GLY A 313 -11.38 -3.40 6.93
CA GLY A 313 -11.79 -4.22 5.79
C GLY A 313 -11.56 -3.50 4.47
N SER A 314 -11.74 -4.23 3.38
CA SER A 314 -11.66 -3.68 2.02
C SER A 314 -13.04 -3.70 1.38
N LEU A 315 -13.52 -2.55 0.93
CA LEU A 315 -14.82 -2.38 0.30
C LEU A 315 -14.65 -1.90 -1.13
N SER A 316 -15.37 -2.52 -2.06
CA SER A 316 -15.42 -2.05 -3.44
C SER A 316 -16.07 -0.67 -3.53
N ARG A 317 -15.73 0.09 -4.57
CA ARG A 317 -16.36 1.39 -4.82
C ARG A 317 -17.87 1.30 -4.97
N GLY A 318 -18.38 0.19 -5.52
CA GLY A 318 -19.82 -0.08 -5.59
C GLY A 318 -20.46 -0.22 -4.21
N ALA A 319 -19.80 -0.92 -3.27
CA ALA A 319 -20.27 -1.03 -1.90
C ALA A 319 -20.34 0.36 -1.23
N VAL A 320 -19.28 1.16 -1.39
CA VAL A 320 -19.22 2.52 -0.84
C VAL A 320 -20.29 3.43 -1.46
N ASP A 321 -20.51 3.34 -2.77
CA ASP A 321 -21.57 4.09 -3.45
C ASP A 321 -22.94 3.76 -2.87
N TRP A 322 -23.25 2.46 -2.69
CA TRP A 322 -24.48 2.02 -2.05
C TRP A 322 -24.59 2.53 -0.61
N MET A 323 -23.52 2.41 0.18
CA MET A 323 -23.51 2.86 1.58
C MET A 323 -23.73 4.37 1.71
N VAL A 324 -23.24 5.18 0.76
CA VAL A 324 -23.30 6.64 0.86
C VAL A 324 -24.51 7.24 0.14
N ARG A 325 -24.89 6.70 -1.02
CA ARG A 325 -25.90 7.31 -1.91
C ARG A 325 -27.24 6.57 -1.85
N THR A 326 -27.23 5.25 -1.69
CA THR A 326 -28.46 4.44 -1.60
C THR A 326 -28.98 4.34 -0.17
N ALA A 327 -28.10 3.99 0.77
CA ALA A 327 -28.46 3.71 2.16
C ALA A 327 -28.17 4.89 3.11
N ASP A 328 -29.10 5.26 3.98
CA ASP A 328 -28.85 6.17 5.10
C ASP A 328 -28.46 5.39 6.36
N LEU A 329 -27.15 5.38 6.64
CA LEU A 329 -26.59 4.62 7.74
C LEU A 329 -26.57 5.39 9.07
N THR A 330 -27.08 6.64 9.09
CA THR A 330 -27.04 7.52 10.27
C THR A 330 -27.65 6.85 11.50
N THR A 331 -28.90 6.41 11.39
CA THR A 331 -29.63 5.79 12.52
C THR A 331 -28.99 4.47 12.96
N TYR A 332 -28.46 3.68 12.02
CA TYR A 332 -27.73 2.45 12.34
C TYR A 332 -26.49 2.72 13.20
N ILE A 333 -25.66 3.68 12.75
CA ILE A 333 -24.40 4.05 13.43
C ILE A 333 -24.71 4.67 14.80
N GLU A 334 -25.69 5.57 14.89
CA GLU A 334 -26.11 6.19 16.16
C GLU A 334 -26.60 5.17 17.19
N GLN A 335 -27.35 4.14 16.76
CA GLN A 335 -27.84 3.11 17.67
C GLN A 335 -26.71 2.23 18.19
N TRP A 336 -25.78 1.80 17.32
CA TRP A 336 -24.59 1.06 17.75
C TRP A 336 -23.70 1.87 18.67
N ASN A 337 -23.51 3.17 18.41
CA ASN A 337 -22.76 4.08 19.26
C ASN A 337 -23.37 4.28 20.67
N LYS A 338 -24.56 3.76 20.96
CA LYS A 338 -25.14 3.74 22.31
C LYS A 338 -24.78 2.47 23.10
N GLY A 339 -24.09 1.51 22.48
CA GLY A 339 -23.62 0.29 23.13
C GLY A 339 -22.46 0.54 24.09
N GLY A 340 -22.11 -0.44 24.93
CA GLY A 340 -21.06 -0.26 25.94
C GLY A 340 -19.64 -0.60 25.49
N PHE A 341 -19.47 -1.53 24.54
CA PHE A 341 -18.15 -2.01 24.11
C PHE A 341 -18.22 -2.76 22.78
N GLY A 342 -17.17 -2.64 21.95
CA GLY A 342 -17.03 -3.33 20.66
C GLY A 342 -18.13 -2.96 19.69
N VAL A 343 -18.55 -1.68 19.69
CA VAL A 343 -19.64 -1.15 18.87
C VAL A 343 -19.23 -0.92 17.41
N ASP A 344 -17.92 -0.86 17.16
CA ASP A 344 -17.28 -0.78 15.85
C ASP A 344 -17.14 -2.12 15.15
N GLU A 345 -17.19 -3.22 15.90
CA GLU A 345 -16.99 -4.58 15.39
C GLU A 345 -18.19 -5.17 14.65
N GLN A 346 -19.23 -4.39 14.33
CA GLN A 346 -20.53 -4.90 13.84
C GLN A 346 -21.05 -4.12 12.62
N PHE A 347 -20.23 -3.24 12.01
CA PHE A 347 -20.68 -2.31 10.97
C PHE A 347 -20.73 -2.97 9.60
N ILE A 348 -19.58 -3.03 8.93
CA ILE A 348 -19.45 -3.54 7.57
C ILE A 348 -19.87 -5.03 7.47
N GLN A 349 -19.65 -5.80 8.54
CA GLN A 349 -20.00 -7.23 8.63
C GLN A 349 -21.50 -7.48 8.53
N SER A 350 -22.31 -6.69 9.23
CA SER A 350 -23.77 -6.86 9.23
C SER A 350 -24.35 -6.62 7.84
N PHE A 351 -23.78 -5.67 7.07
CA PHE A 351 -24.14 -5.48 5.67
C PHE A 351 -23.63 -6.59 4.77
N GLN A 352 -22.45 -7.18 5.04
CA GLN A 352 -21.96 -8.32 4.28
C GLN A 352 -22.89 -9.53 4.38
N VAL A 353 -23.43 -9.82 5.57
CA VAL A 353 -24.26 -11.01 5.79
C VAL A 353 -25.74 -10.80 5.49
N SER A 354 -26.18 -9.55 5.40
CA SER A 354 -27.54 -9.14 4.99
C SER A 354 -27.63 -8.95 3.46
N ALA A 355 -27.37 -10.04 2.73
CA ALA A 355 -27.35 -10.09 1.26
C ALA A 355 -28.62 -9.51 0.60
N ASP A 356 -29.77 -9.65 1.26
CA ASP A 356 -31.07 -9.15 0.83
C ASP A 356 -31.17 -7.61 0.76
N LEU A 357 -30.21 -6.88 1.36
CA LEU A 357 -30.09 -5.43 1.22
C LEU A 357 -29.50 -4.99 -0.13
N GLY A 358 -28.89 -5.92 -0.88
CA GLY A 358 -28.36 -5.65 -2.23
C GLY A 358 -27.11 -4.76 -2.28
N MET A 359 -26.30 -4.72 -1.20
CA MET A 359 -25.05 -3.96 -1.21
C MET A 359 -24.02 -4.60 -2.16
N PRO A 360 -23.48 -3.89 -3.16
CA PRO A 360 -22.52 -4.48 -4.10
C PRO A 360 -21.31 -5.13 -3.41
N GLY A 361 -20.90 -6.29 -3.92
CA GLY A 361 -19.80 -7.06 -3.36
C GLY A 361 -20.11 -7.74 -2.02
N HIS A 362 -21.36 -7.74 -1.56
CA HIS A 362 -21.75 -8.43 -0.32
C HIS A 362 -21.40 -9.92 -0.35
N PHE A 363 -21.37 -10.54 0.84
CA PHE A 363 -21.28 -12.00 1.00
C PHE A 363 -22.60 -12.55 1.52
N THR A 364 -22.59 -13.50 2.46
CA THR A 364 -23.78 -14.12 3.03
C THR A 364 -23.51 -14.69 4.41
N ASP A 365 -24.56 -14.96 5.19
CA ASP A 365 -24.48 -15.72 6.45
C ASP A 365 -24.40 -17.24 6.24
N GLY A 366 -24.35 -17.72 4.99
CA GLY A 366 -24.35 -19.14 4.65
C GLY A 366 -23.24 -19.95 5.33
N CYS A 367 -22.00 -19.45 5.36
CA CYS A 367 -20.90 -20.14 6.03
C CYS A 367 -20.99 -20.09 7.56
N LEU A 368 -21.45 -18.96 8.12
CA LEU A 368 -21.70 -18.85 9.55
C LEU A 368 -22.76 -19.86 10.02
N LYS A 369 -23.82 -20.06 9.24
CA LYS A 369 -24.85 -21.08 9.51
C LYS A 369 -24.31 -22.50 9.50
N GLN A 370 -23.20 -22.75 8.80
CA GLN A 370 -22.48 -24.02 8.82
C GLN A 370 -21.43 -24.09 9.95
N GLY A 371 -21.33 -23.08 10.81
CA GLY A 371 -20.32 -22.99 11.86
C GLY A 371 -18.89 -22.76 11.32
N LYS A 372 -18.76 -22.18 10.12
CA LYS A 372 -17.46 -21.96 9.46
C LYS A 372 -17.18 -20.46 9.27
N ASN A 373 -15.98 -20.04 9.65
CA ASN A 373 -15.43 -18.74 9.28
C ASN A 373 -14.68 -18.86 7.95
N THR A 374 -14.80 -17.84 7.10
CA THR A 374 -14.06 -17.73 5.83
C THR A 374 -12.76 -16.96 6.02
N ASP A 375 -11.80 -17.19 5.12
CA ASP A 375 -10.56 -16.43 5.08
C ASP A 375 -10.81 -14.98 4.66
N PHE A 376 -9.92 -14.08 5.06
CA PHE A 376 -9.93 -12.66 4.68
C PHE A 376 -8.50 -12.13 4.61
N VAL A 377 -8.23 -11.20 3.69
CA VAL A 377 -6.87 -10.71 3.42
C VAL A 377 -6.65 -9.25 3.83
N SER A 378 -7.69 -8.53 4.23
CA SER A 378 -7.55 -7.10 4.52
C SER A 378 -6.64 -6.83 5.70
N ARG A 379 -6.79 -7.58 6.79
CA ARG A 379 -6.07 -7.37 8.05
C ARG A 379 -5.54 -8.67 8.64
N MET A 380 -4.30 -8.64 9.12
CA MET A 380 -3.74 -9.68 9.97
C MET A 380 -3.54 -9.16 11.39
N SER A 381 -4.06 -9.89 12.38
CA SER A 381 -3.74 -9.71 13.80
C SER A 381 -3.49 -11.05 14.47
N GLN A 382 -2.42 -11.11 15.26
CA GLN A 382 -2.10 -12.30 16.04
C GLN A 382 -2.76 -12.21 17.42
N TRP A 383 -3.84 -12.96 17.62
CA TRP A 383 -4.51 -13.10 18.91
C TRP A 383 -3.91 -14.24 19.72
N LYS A 384 -3.46 -13.96 20.94
CA LYS A 384 -2.79 -14.90 21.85
C LYS A 384 -3.34 -14.79 23.27
N TYR A 385 -4.49 -15.45 23.49
CA TYR A 385 -5.13 -15.52 24.82
C TYR A 385 -4.35 -16.39 25.82
N GLY A 386 -3.50 -17.31 25.33
CA GLY A 386 -2.72 -18.24 26.14
C GLY A 386 -1.37 -17.70 26.64
N GLY A 387 -1.04 -16.43 26.40
CA GLY A 387 0.22 -15.81 26.84
C GLY A 387 1.09 -15.29 25.70
N ALA A 388 2.11 -14.51 26.07
CA ALA A 388 2.91 -13.74 25.12
C ALA A 388 3.98 -14.57 24.39
N ASP A 389 4.30 -15.77 24.88
CA ASP A 389 5.38 -16.61 24.36
C ASP A 389 5.19 -17.03 22.90
N GLN A 390 3.96 -16.95 22.40
CA GLN A 390 3.62 -17.28 21.02
C GLN A 390 3.74 -16.10 20.05
N CYS A 391 4.03 -14.89 20.53
CA CYS A 391 4.34 -13.73 19.69
C CYS A 391 5.84 -13.74 19.34
N GLY A 392 6.22 -13.21 18.17
CA GLY A 392 7.63 -12.99 17.82
C GLY A 392 8.32 -12.15 18.89
N SER A 393 7.71 -11.00 19.22
CA SER A 393 8.21 -10.06 20.23
C SER A 393 8.07 -10.48 21.70
N LYS A 394 7.43 -11.62 21.97
CA LYS A 394 7.05 -12.07 23.33
C LYS A 394 6.22 -11.04 24.11
N THR A 395 5.49 -10.16 23.43
CA THR A 395 4.71 -9.08 24.06
C THR A 395 3.28 -9.03 23.53
N ILE A 396 2.31 -8.91 24.43
CA ILE A 396 0.88 -8.75 24.10
C ILE A 396 0.30 -7.49 24.73
N ARG A 397 -0.71 -6.91 24.07
CA ARG A 397 -1.56 -5.84 24.62
C ARG A 397 -3.02 -6.11 24.27
N HIS A 398 -3.83 -6.40 25.29
CA HIS A 398 -5.23 -6.85 25.17
C HIS A 398 -5.36 -8.13 24.32
N ALA A 399 -4.53 -9.13 24.62
CA ALA A 399 -4.44 -10.41 23.91
C ALA A 399 -4.03 -10.34 22.42
N ILE A 400 -3.61 -9.18 21.92
CA ILE A 400 -3.04 -9.01 20.58
C ILE A 400 -1.51 -8.88 20.70
N CYS A 401 -0.74 -9.60 19.88
CA CYS A 401 0.71 -9.43 19.82
C CYS A 401 1.09 -8.00 19.40
N LEU A 402 2.06 -7.42 20.08
CA LEU A 402 2.76 -6.25 19.56
C LEU A 402 3.83 -6.75 18.60
N LEU A 403 3.71 -6.43 17.32
CA LEU A 403 4.67 -6.91 16.33
C LEU A 403 6.00 -6.16 16.51
N GLY A 404 7.09 -6.92 16.54
CA GLY A 404 8.46 -6.38 16.58
C GLY A 404 9.25 -6.83 15.36
N ILE A 405 10.51 -6.44 15.24
CA ILE A 405 11.37 -6.82 14.12
C ILE A 405 11.48 -8.35 13.91
N GLU A 406 11.20 -9.13 14.95
CA GLU A 406 11.07 -10.59 14.91
C GLU A 406 9.95 -11.09 14.00
N ASP A 407 8.95 -10.27 13.70
CA ASP A 407 7.83 -10.63 12.83
C ASP A 407 8.05 -10.20 11.36
N PHE A 408 9.19 -9.56 11.03
CA PHE A 408 9.40 -8.93 9.72
C PHE A 408 9.37 -9.91 8.54
N ARG A 409 9.94 -11.11 8.70
CA ARG A 409 9.89 -12.15 7.65
C ARG A 409 8.46 -12.64 7.41
N THR A 410 7.67 -12.74 8.48
CA THR A 410 6.24 -13.06 8.39
C THR A 410 5.49 -11.95 7.66
N VAL A 411 5.77 -10.68 7.98
CA VAL A 411 5.18 -9.51 7.31
C VAL A 411 5.45 -9.53 5.80
N ALA A 412 6.67 -9.87 5.39
CA ALA A 412 7.05 -9.94 3.98
C ALA A 412 6.31 -11.03 3.19
N ALA A 413 6.04 -12.18 3.83
CA ALA A 413 5.51 -13.38 3.19
C ALA A 413 3.98 -13.51 3.22
N TYR A 414 3.30 -12.78 4.10
CA TYR A 414 1.86 -12.95 4.32
C TYR A 414 1.00 -12.47 3.14
N PRO A 415 -0.16 -13.09 2.84
CA PRO A 415 -1.07 -12.60 1.80
C PRO A 415 -1.83 -11.33 2.20
N ASN A 416 -1.87 -10.98 3.48
CA ASN A 416 -2.70 -9.87 3.94
C ASN A 416 -2.17 -8.50 3.49
N LEU A 417 -3.07 -7.54 3.33
CA LEU A 417 -2.82 -6.17 2.89
C LEU A 417 -2.25 -5.30 4.01
N MET A 418 -2.69 -5.51 5.25
CA MET A 418 -2.21 -4.79 6.43
C MET A 418 -1.96 -5.71 7.63
N PHE A 419 -1.13 -5.25 8.56
CA PHE A 419 -0.88 -5.87 9.86
C PHE A 419 -1.25 -4.95 11.02
N ASN A 420 -1.80 -5.54 12.07
CA ASN A 420 -2.11 -4.87 13.33
C ASN A 420 -1.58 -5.69 14.54
N LYS A 421 -0.83 -5.11 15.47
CA LYS A 421 -0.40 -3.70 15.56
C LYS A 421 1.11 -3.55 15.67
N MET A 422 1.64 -2.59 14.93
CA MET A 422 3.01 -2.10 15.07
C MET A 422 2.94 -0.75 15.80
N ILE A 423 3.61 -0.65 16.95
CA ILE A 423 3.58 0.56 17.77
C ILE A 423 4.98 1.19 17.70
N PRO A 424 5.11 2.45 17.24
CA PRO A 424 6.41 3.03 16.95
C PRO A 424 7.23 3.30 18.22
N SER A 425 6.59 3.48 19.37
CA SER A 425 7.24 3.56 20.68
C SER A 425 7.59 2.20 21.31
N PHE A 426 7.21 1.09 20.66
CA PHE A 426 7.57 -0.27 21.05
C PHE A 426 8.73 -0.80 20.22
N ASP A 427 8.56 -0.81 18.89
CA ASP A 427 9.56 -1.23 17.91
C ASP A 427 9.29 -0.50 16.59
N TYR A 428 10.16 0.44 16.24
CA TYR A 428 10.09 1.17 14.99
C TYR A 428 10.91 0.48 13.88
N SER A 429 11.81 -0.44 14.21
CA SER A 429 12.59 -1.18 13.22
C SER A 429 11.68 -1.98 12.29
N ILE A 430 10.62 -2.61 12.80
CA ILE A 430 9.66 -3.33 11.93
C ILE A 430 8.93 -2.38 10.96
N VAL A 431 8.57 -1.18 11.40
CA VAL A 431 7.90 -0.18 10.54
C VAL A 431 8.87 0.31 9.47
N GLU A 432 10.11 0.63 9.84
CA GLU A 432 11.16 1.07 8.92
C GLU A 432 11.50 -0.02 7.89
N CYS A 433 11.71 -1.26 8.33
CA CYS A 433 12.02 -2.37 7.44
C CYS A 433 10.86 -2.74 6.52
N THR A 434 9.61 -2.62 7.00
CA THR A 434 8.44 -2.76 6.13
C THR A 434 8.39 -1.66 5.07
N ALA A 435 8.70 -0.42 5.43
CA ALA A 435 8.74 0.68 4.49
C ALA A 435 9.86 0.52 3.44
N GLU A 436 11.03 0.06 3.85
CA GLU A 436 12.13 -0.27 2.93
C GLU A 436 11.76 -1.42 1.99
N LEU A 437 11.13 -2.48 2.51
CA LEU A 437 10.63 -3.59 1.70
C LEU A 437 9.68 -3.10 0.59
N LEU A 438 8.70 -2.25 0.96
CA LEU A 438 7.75 -1.72 -0.01
C LEU A 438 8.40 -0.75 -0.99
N TYR A 439 9.38 0.03 -0.55
CA TYR A 439 10.20 0.85 -1.42
C TYR A 439 10.91 -0.01 -2.48
N ASN A 440 11.59 -1.09 -2.06
CA ASN A 440 12.30 -1.98 -2.98
C ASN A 440 11.36 -2.68 -3.96
N ARG A 441 10.18 -3.15 -3.51
CA ARG A 441 9.16 -3.73 -4.38
C ARG A 441 8.60 -2.72 -5.39
N THR A 442 8.39 -1.46 -4.96
CA THR A 442 7.79 -0.41 -5.80
C THR A 442 8.77 0.16 -6.82
N PHE A 443 10.00 0.46 -6.40
CA PHE A 443 10.95 1.25 -7.20
C PHE A 443 12.10 0.43 -7.77
N LEU A 444 12.48 -0.68 -7.12
CA LEU A 444 13.62 -1.52 -7.52
C LEU A 444 13.20 -2.87 -8.11
N GLY A 445 11.89 -3.17 -8.16
CA GLY A 445 11.36 -4.41 -8.73
C GLY A 445 11.75 -5.66 -7.92
N GLN A 446 12.00 -5.52 -6.62
CA GLN A 446 12.27 -6.67 -5.76
C GLN A 446 11.07 -7.63 -5.77
N GLU A 447 11.33 -8.91 -6.04
CA GLU A 447 10.33 -9.99 -5.99
C GLU A 447 10.80 -11.06 -4.98
N ASP A 448 10.66 -10.78 -3.69
CA ASP A 448 11.03 -11.71 -2.62
C ASP A 448 9.93 -12.73 -2.29
N HIS A 449 8.66 -12.35 -2.47
CA HIS A 449 7.50 -13.22 -2.31
C HIS A 449 6.46 -12.89 -3.38
N LYS A 450 6.28 -13.77 -4.35
CA LYS A 450 5.30 -13.57 -5.43
C LYS A 450 3.87 -13.69 -4.90
N LEU A 451 2.99 -12.83 -5.39
CA LEU A 451 1.56 -12.94 -5.10
C LEU A 451 0.95 -14.22 -5.69
N GLU A 452 0.13 -14.90 -4.89
CA GLU A 452 -0.56 -16.14 -5.29
C GLU A 452 -1.93 -15.84 -5.90
N GLU A 453 -2.00 -15.67 -7.21
CA GLU A 453 -3.26 -15.43 -7.94
C GLU A 453 -4.36 -16.45 -7.59
N ASP A 454 -4.00 -17.74 -7.60
CA ASP A 454 -4.92 -18.83 -7.27
C ASP A 454 -5.52 -18.67 -5.87
N TYR A 455 -4.76 -18.14 -4.91
CA TYR A 455 -5.25 -17.93 -3.56
C TYR A 455 -6.33 -16.83 -3.53
N TYR A 456 -6.06 -15.65 -4.08
CA TYR A 456 -7.00 -14.52 -4.06
C TYR A 456 -8.25 -14.78 -4.93
N THR A 457 -8.08 -15.35 -6.12
CA THR A 457 -9.18 -15.56 -7.08
C THR A 457 -10.16 -16.65 -6.64
N ASN A 458 -9.71 -17.61 -5.82
CA ASN A 458 -10.52 -18.71 -5.30
C ASN A 458 -11.03 -18.47 -3.87
N MET A 459 -10.80 -17.30 -3.26
CA MET A 459 -11.37 -16.98 -1.96
C MET A 459 -12.90 -17.15 -1.96
N VAL A 460 -13.46 -17.68 -0.87
CA VAL A 460 -14.88 -18.07 -0.80
C VAL A 460 -15.81 -16.89 -1.09
N ASN A 461 -15.50 -15.69 -0.57
CA ASN A 461 -16.24 -14.46 -0.85
C ASN A 461 -16.14 -14.03 -2.33
N VAL A 462 -14.99 -14.23 -2.97
CA VAL A 462 -14.77 -13.92 -4.39
C VAL A 462 -15.56 -14.88 -5.28
N LEU A 463 -15.51 -16.19 -4.99
CA LEU A 463 -16.30 -17.19 -5.72
C LEU A 463 -17.81 -16.95 -5.55
N TYR A 464 -18.26 -16.60 -4.35
CA TYR A 464 -19.66 -16.20 -4.13
C TYR A 464 -20.02 -14.96 -4.94
N HIS A 465 -19.22 -13.90 -4.87
CA HIS A 465 -19.49 -12.66 -5.61
C HIS A 465 -19.67 -12.92 -7.11
N LYS A 466 -18.79 -13.75 -7.71
CA LYS A 466 -18.85 -14.10 -9.14
C LYS A 466 -20.08 -14.92 -9.54
N ASN A 467 -20.59 -15.78 -8.65
CA ASN A 467 -21.53 -16.84 -9.04
C ASN A 467 -22.89 -16.82 -8.32
N HIS A 468 -23.10 -16.01 -7.27
CA HIS A 468 -24.32 -16.07 -6.44
C HIS A 468 -25.64 -15.75 -7.17
N LEU A 469 -25.57 -15.18 -8.37
CA LEU A 469 -26.74 -14.94 -9.22
C LEU A 469 -27.11 -16.15 -10.10
N ASP A 470 -26.23 -17.14 -10.24
CA ASP A 470 -26.54 -18.40 -10.92
C ASP A 470 -27.41 -19.27 -9.99
N PRO A 471 -28.65 -19.64 -10.37
CA PRO A 471 -29.51 -20.51 -9.58
C PRO A 471 -28.91 -21.88 -9.25
N ASN A 472 -27.92 -22.34 -10.02
CA ASN A 472 -27.25 -23.63 -9.81
C ASN A 472 -26.03 -23.53 -8.88
N PHE A 473 -25.58 -22.32 -8.55
CA PHE A 473 -24.43 -22.12 -7.70
C PHE A 473 -24.70 -22.62 -6.27
N LYS A 474 -23.77 -23.40 -5.73
CA LYS A 474 -23.78 -23.86 -4.35
C LYS A 474 -22.58 -23.29 -3.63
N LEU A 475 -22.84 -22.62 -2.50
CA LEU A 475 -21.80 -22.07 -1.67
C LEU A 475 -21.02 -23.19 -0.96
N GLU A 476 -19.77 -23.40 -1.37
CA GLU A 476 -18.82 -24.26 -0.68
C GLU A 476 -17.97 -23.44 0.30
N CYS A 477 -18.18 -23.65 1.60
CA CYS A 477 -17.49 -22.89 2.65
C CYS A 477 -16.13 -23.47 3.02
N LYS A 478 -15.77 -24.64 2.49
CA LYS A 478 -14.43 -25.22 2.64
C LYS A 478 -13.57 -24.72 1.46
N PRO A 479 -12.53 -23.91 1.71
CA PRO A 479 -11.68 -23.44 0.63
C PRO A 479 -10.93 -24.62 -0.02
N THR A 480 -10.71 -24.51 -1.33
CA THR A 480 -9.87 -25.44 -2.11
C THR A 480 -8.38 -25.17 -1.92
N TYR A 481 -8.04 -24.00 -1.39
CA TYR A 481 -6.68 -23.56 -1.07
C TYR A 481 -6.38 -23.72 0.42
N LYS A 482 -5.09 -23.77 0.76
CA LYS A 482 -4.63 -23.75 2.15
C LYS A 482 -4.80 -22.35 2.73
N ARG A 483 -5.66 -22.21 3.75
CA ARG A 483 -5.94 -20.92 4.41
C ARG A 483 -4.67 -20.32 4.97
N TRP A 484 -4.57 -18.99 4.99
CA TRP A 484 -3.37 -18.36 5.53
C TRP A 484 -3.12 -18.77 6.98
N ALA A 485 -4.17 -18.96 7.78
CA ALA A 485 -4.06 -19.32 9.19
C ALA A 485 -3.47 -20.73 9.43
N GLU A 486 -3.44 -21.56 8.40
CA GLU A 486 -2.91 -22.92 8.43
C GLU A 486 -1.49 -23.01 7.86
N ARG A 487 -0.99 -21.92 7.28
CA ARG A 487 0.36 -21.85 6.71
C ARG A 487 1.38 -21.60 7.82
N GLN A 488 2.58 -22.12 7.61
CA GLN A 488 3.73 -21.80 8.45
C GLN A 488 4.46 -20.63 7.82
N TYR A 489 4.59 -19.55 8.58
CA TYR A 489 5.36 -18.39 8.16
C TYR A 489 6.68 -18.32 8.93
N PRO A 490 7.73 -17.78 8.29
CA PRO A 490 9.00 -17.59 8.96
C PRO A 490 8.87 -16.55 10.07
N LEU A 491 9.12 -16.95 11.31
CA LEU A 491 9.53 -16.07 12.40
C LEU A 491 11.05 -15.92 12.34
#